data_AF-R7C1M6-F1
#
_entry.id   AF-R7C1M6-F1
#
_cell.length_a   1.000
_cell.length_b   1.000
_cell.length_c   1.000
_cell.angle_alpha   90.00
_cell.angle_beta   90.00
_cell.angle_gamma   90.00
#
_symmetry.space_group_name_H-M   'P 1'
#
loop_
_entity.id
_entity.type
_entity.pdbx_description
1 polymer ?
#
loop_
_entity_poly.entity_id
_entity_poly.type
_entity_poly.pdbx_seq_one_letter_code
_entity_poly.pdbx_strand_id
1 'polypeptide(L)'
;MRIRTFAAAAAVVAAGLLTTAVNAADTGAQEKEIAARIFSTTGMKVDKVTPAPIEGLWEVFMNRRVFYVDKSAKYLIVGRIFDTKTETDLTAERMKELSRVDWKILPLNDAIKVTYGNGERKVVVFTDARCTYCSMLERNLQAAGNVTVYNFIYSILNSKEMARDIVCSKNPASAWQAHMLDGTEPAKAADKCDASVLDRNLALGEKFGFTSTPSIIFADGTIVQGALPTEDLNVKLSAKRP
;
A
#
# COMPACT_ATOMS: atom_id res chain seq x y z
N MET A 1 13.56 -37.61 79.21
CA MET A 1 12.66 -37.12 78.15
C MET A 1 12.26 -35.69 78.45
N ARG A 2 13.01 -34.70 77.95
CA ARG A 2 12.64 -33.28 77.90
C ARG A 2 13.31 -32.66 76.68
N ILE A 3 12.48 -32.23 75.74
CA ILE A 3 12.81 -31.65 74.44
C ILE A 3 13.33 -30.22 74.66
N ARG A 4 14.47 -29.87 74.05
CA ARG A 4 14.95 -28.49 73.97
C ARG A 4 14.91 -28.03 72.51
N THR A 5 14.23 -26.92 72.33
CA THR A 5 14.02 -26.12 71.12
C THR A 5 15.32 -25.54 70.56
N PHE A 6 15.47 -25.55 69.24
CA PHE A 6 16.28 -24.58 68.50
C PHE A 6 15.52 -24.16 67.24
N ALA A 7 15.05 -22.92 67.24
CA ALA A 7 14.51 -22.25 66.06
C ALA A 7 15.70 -21.64 65.29
N ALA A 8 15.90 -22.05 64.04
CA ALA A 8 16.85 -21.42 63.13
C ALA A 8 16.09 -20.49 62.20
N ALA A 9 16.40 -19.19 62.29
CA ALA A 9 15.92 -18.17 61.37
C ALA A 9 16.68 -18.28 60.04
N ALA A 10 15.97 -18.54 58.94
CA ALA A 10 16.51 -18.46 57.59
C ALA A 10 16.02 -17.17 56.92
N ALA A 11 16.91 -16.18 56.81
CA ALA A 11 16.70 -14.98 56.02
C ALA A 11 16.88 -15.33 54.53
N VAL A 12 15.80 -15.32 53.75
CA VAL A 12 15.86 -15.43 52.28
C VAL A 12 15.90 -14.01 51.71
N VAL A 13 17.04 -13.66 51.12
CA VAL A 13 17.26 -12.41 50.39
C VAL A 13 16.46 -12.47 49.08
N ALA A 14 15.42 -11.63 48.98
CA ALA A 14 14.70 -11.39 47.73
C ALA A 14 15.52 -10.45 46.84
N ALA A 15 16.31 -11.02 45.92
CA ALA A 15 16.94 -10.25 44.85
C ALA A 15 15.89 -9.93 43.78
N GLY A 16 15.51 -8.65 43.68
CA GLY A 16 14.54 -8.15 42.73
C GLY A 16 15.01 -8.30 41.28
N LEU A 17 14.21 -9.01 40.48
CA LEU A 17 14.21 -8.82 39.03
C LEU A 17 13.53 -7.47 38.75
N LEU A 18 14.31 -6.43 38.48
CA LEU A 18 13.81 -5.28 37.72
C LEU A 18 13.62 -5.73 36.27
N THR A 19 12.41 -6.17 35.93
CA THR A 19 11.97 -6.26 34.55
C THR A 19 11.75 -4.83 34.04
N THR A 20 12.57 -4.40 33.08
CA THR A 20 12.34 -3.17 32.31
C THR A 20 11.14 -3.37 31.39
N ALA A 21 9.93 -3.27 31.96
CA ALA A 21 8.73 -3.00 31.19
C ALA A 21 8.87 -1.59 30.60
N VAL A 22 9.35 -1.49 29.36
CA VAL A 22 9.21 -0.26 28.58
C VAL A 22 7.71 -0.03 28.42
N ASN A 23 7.18 0.92 29.17
CA ASN A 23 5.75 1.19 29.26
C ASN A 23 5.20 1.57 27.88
N ALA A 24 4.25 0.81 27.35
CA ALA A 24 3.56 1.14 26.09
C ALA A 24 2.89 2.54 26.13
N ALA A 25 2.56 3.04 27.32
CA ALA A 25 2.06 4.40 27.53
C ALA A 25 3.09 5.49 27.20
N ASP A 26 4.39 5.22 27.41
CA ASP A 26 5.49 6.14 27.17
C ASP A 26 5.79 6.24 25.66
N THR A 27 5.77 5.10 24.96
CA THR A 27 5.91 5.03 23.50
C THR A 27 4.84 5.85 22.79
N GLY A 28 3.58 5.73 23.18
CA GLY A 28 2.48 6.46 22.54
C GLY A 28 2.51 7.99 22.78
N ALA A 29 3.09 8.44 23.89
CA ALA A 29 3.33 9.87 24.14
C ALA A 29 4.46 10.39 23.24
N GLN A 30 5.56 9.63 23.13
CA GLN A 30 6.71 9.97 22.30
C GLN A 30 6.35 10.06 20.81
N GLU A 31 5.55 9.11 20.30
CA GLU A 31 5.07 9.12 18.91
C GLU A 31 4.34 10.42 18.56
N LYS A 32 3.45 10.87 19.46
CA LYS A 32 2.68 12.11 19.29
C LYS A 32 3.57 13.34 19.36
N GLU A 33 4.54 13.37 20.26
CA GLU A 33 5.49 14.49 20.39
C GLU A 33 6.34 14.64 19.13
N ILE A 34 6.90 13.53 18.63
CA ILE A 34 7.66 13.49 17.38
C ILE A 34 6.80 13.99 16.21
N ALA A 35 5.59 13.46 16.06
CA ALA A 35 4.67 13.86 15.00
C ALA A 35 4.33 15.37 15.06
N ALA A 36 4.03 15.88 16.27
CA ALA A 36 3.73 17.29 16.49
C ALA A 36 4.91 18.20 16.16
N ARG A 37 6.13 17.79 16.53
CA ARG A 37 7.34 18.57 16.28
C ARG A 37 7.75 18.59 14.82
N ILE A 38 7.57 17.49 14.11
CA ILE A 38 7.77 17.44 12.65
C ILE A 38 6.76 18.37 11.97
N PHE A 39 5.49 18.32 12.35
CA PHE A 39 4.47 19.21 11.80
C PHE A 39 4.77 20.68 12.08
N SER A 40 5.16 21.04 13.30
CA SER A 40 5.46 22.43 13.65
C SER A 40 6.70 22.99 12.94
N THR A 41 7.67 22.13 12.63
CA THR A 41 8.94 22.54 11.99
C THR A 41 8.84 22.55 10.47
N THR A 42 8.09 21.60 9.88
CA THR A 42 8.09 21.36 8.42
C THR A 42 6.75 21.63 7.74
N GLY A 43 5.66 21.75 8.50
CA GLY A 43 4.29 21.78 7.98
C GLY A 43 3.78 20.44 7.45
N MET A 44 4.60 19.39 7.45
CA MET A 44 4.21 18.08 6.93
C MET A 44 3.43 17.27 7.98
N LYS A 45 2.30 16.71 7.55
CA LYS A 45 1.51 15.79 8.38
C LYS A 45 2.19 14.42 8.40
N VAL A 46 2.36 13.87 9.60
CA VAL A 46 2.89 12.54 9.81
C VAL A 46 1.77 11.50 9.78
N ASP A 47 1.97 10.43 9.02
CA ASP A 47 1.02 9.33 8.91
C ASP A 47 1.21 8.30 10.03
N LYS A 48 2.47 7.97 10.36
CA LYS A 48 2.82 7.03 11.44
C LYS A 48 4.20 7.32 12.01
N VAL A 49 4.38 7.13 13.31
CA VAL A 49 5.67 7.13 13.99
C VAL A 49 5.84 5.80 14.70
N THR A 50 7.00 5.17 14.59
CA THR A 50 7.33 3.93 15.31
C THR A 50 8.82 3.90 15.66
N PRO A 51 9.26 3.17 16.70
CA PRO A 51 10.69 2.98 16.96
C PRO A 51 11.39 2.35 15.75
N ALA A 52 12.61 2.81 15.44
CA ALA A 52 13.44 2.20 14.40
C ALA A 52 14.27 1.03 14.97
N PRO A 53 14.83 0.15 14.13
CA PRO A 53 15.71 -0.94 14.57
C PRO A 53 17.01 -0.47 15.25
N ILE A 54 17.42 0.78 15.03
CA ILE A 54 18.60 1.39 15.65
C ILE A 54 18.16 2.16 16.90
N GLU A 55 18.76 1.86 18.04
CA GLU A 55 18.42 2.51 19.31
C GLU A 55 18.51 4.04 19.22
N GLY A 56 17.48 4.71 19.74
CA GLY A 56 17.40 6.17 19.74
C GLY A 56 16.87 6.80 18.45
N LEU A 57 16.74 6.01 17.37
CA LEU A 57 16.06 6.44 16.15
C LEU A 57 14.60 6.04 16.14
N TRP A 58 13.80 6.88 15.51
CA TRP A 58 12.39 6.67 15.23
C TRP A 58 12.15 6.74 13.74
N GLU A 59 11.35 5.79 13.26
CA GLU A 59 10.81 5.78 11.91
C GLU A 59 9.59 6.72 11.85
N VAL A 60 9.57 7.56 10.83
CA VAL A 60 8.48 8.47 10.52
C VAL A 60 8.01 8.18 9.11
N PHE A 61 6.76 7.73 8.99
CA PHE A 61 6.08 7.58 7.71
C PHE A 61 5.26 8.81 7.43
N MET A 62 5.58 9.48 6.31
CA MET A 62 4.83 10.63 5.82
C MET A 62 5.01 10.74 4.32
N ASN A 63 3.97 11.21 3.61
CA ASN A 63 4.01 11.35 2.15
C ASN A 63 4.45 10.07 1.43
N ARG A 64 4.00 8.92 1.95
CA ARG A 64 4.36 7.58 1.44
C ARG A 64 5.87 7.30 1.40
N ARG A 65 6.63 7.92 2.30
CA ARG A 65 8.08 7.71 2.46
C ARG A 65 8.42 7.48 3.93
N VAL A 66 9.49 6.73 4.16
CA VAL A 66 10.08 6.51 5.47
C VAL A 66 11.25 7.48 5.65
N PHE A 67 11.22 8.20 6.76
CA PHE A 67 12.29 9.05 7.27
C PHE A 67 12.70 8.57 8.66
N TYR A 68 13.87 9.00 9.11
CA TYR A 68 14.33 8.71 10.46
C TYR A 68 14.61 9.99 11.24
N VAL A 69 14.31 9.97 12.53
CA VAL A 69 14.58 11.09 13.44
C VAL A 69 15.14 10.60 14.75
N ASP A 70 15.86 11.46 15.48
CA ASP A 70 16.19 11.20 16.87
C ASP A 70 14.95 11.34 17.77
N LYS A 71 15.03 10.88 19.03
CA LYS A 71 13.92 10.98 19.99
C LYS A 71 13.28 12.37 20.05
N SER A 72 14.08 13.43 19.95
CA SER A 72 13.57 14.81 20.04
C SER A 72 13.09 15.39 18.71
N ALA A 73 13.12 14.63 17.60
CA ALA A 73 12.84 15.13 16.26
C ALA A 73 13.64 16.40 15.89
N LYS A 74 14.86 16.52 16.41
CA LYS A 74 15.78 17.64 16.14
C LYS A 74 16.50 17.45 14.81
N TYR A 75 16.82 16.21 14.46
CA TYR A 75 17.47 15.86 13.21
C TYR A 75 16.54 14.97 12.38
N LEU A 76 16.42 15.28 11.10
CA LEU A 76 15.72 14.46 10.12
C LEU A 76 16.74 13.84 9.17
N ILE A 77 16.71 12.53 9.05
CA ILE A 77 17.63 11.72 8.26
C ILE A 77 16.85 11.16 7.08
N VAL A 78 17.37 11.44 5.88
CA VAL A 78 16.88 10.88 4.61
C VAL A 78 17.87 9.81 4.17
N GLY A 79 17.41 8.56 4.10
CA GLY A 79 18.30 7.46 3.75
C GLY A 79 17.63 6.11 3.92
N ARG A 80 18.45 5.07 3.93
CA ARG A 80 18.03 3.68 4.05
C ARG A 80 18.83 3.00 5.14
N ILE A 81 18.17 2.14 5.90
CA ILE A 81 18.80 1.26 6.88
C ILE A 81 18.92 -0.12 6.24
N PHE A 82 20.16 -0.60 6.12
CA PHE A 82 20.46 -1.97 5.73
C PHE A 82 20.93 -2.74 6.97
N ASP A 83 20.38 -3.92 7.17
CA ASP A 83 20.96 -4.90 8.06
C ASP A 83 22.13 -5.57 7.33
N THR A 84 23.35 -5.29 7.76
CA THR A 84 24.58 -5.81 7.14
C THR A 84 24.81 -7.30 7.40
N LYS A 85 24.12 -7.89 8.38
CA LYS A 85 24.23 -9.33 8.67
C LYS A 85 23.39 -10.16 7.71
N THR A 86 22.21 -9.66 7.38
CA THR A 86 21.24 -10.34 6.49
C THR A 86 21.24 -9.78 5.08
N GLU A 87 22.02 -8.71 4.83
CA GLU A 87 22.04 -7.94 3.59
C GLU A 87 20.65 -7.41 3.19
N THR A 88 19.80 -7.16 4.19
CA THR A 88 18.40 -6.79 3.99
C THR A 88 18.20 -5.29 4.09
N ASP A 89 17.48 -4.73 3.13
CA ASP A 89 17.04 -3.34 3.14
C ASP A 89 15.78 -3.17 4.01
N LEU A 90 15.97 -2.90 5.30
CA LEU A 90 14.88 -2.78 6.27
C LEU A 90 13.93 -1.63 5.90
N THR A 91 14.47 -0.54 5.35
CA THR A 91 13.63 0.58 4.88
C THR A 91 12.72 0.15 3.73
N ALA A 92 13.16 -0.74 2.82
CA ALA A 92 12.32 -1.26 1.75
C ALA A 92 11.14 -2.05 2.31
N GLU A 93 11.38 -2.90 3.31
CA GLU A 93 10.35 -3.72 3.94
C GLU A 93 9.29 -2.87 4.62
N ARG A 94 9.74 -1.86 5.38
CA ARG A 94 8.87 -0.89 6.05
C ARG A 94 8.06 -0.08 5.05
N MET A 95 8.69 0.40 3.98
CA MET A 95 7.99 1.05 2.88
C MET A 95 6.91 0.16 2.28
N LYS A 96 7.20 -1.12 2.02
CA LYS A 96 6.25 -2.10 1.47
C LYS A 96 5.08 -2.36 2.42
N GLU A 97 5.34 -2.45 3.73
CA GLU A 97 4.32 -2.65 4.76
C GLU A 97 3.39 -1.43 4.89
N LEU A 98 3.98 -0.25 5.05
CA LEU A 98 3.26 0.99 5.34
C LEU A 98 2.56 1.58 4.13
N SER A 99 3.03 1.26 2.92
CA SER A 99 2.44 1.74 1.66
C SER A 99 1.22 0.94 1.21
N ARG A 100 0.82 -0.11 1.95
CA ARG A 100 -0.34 -0.94 1.62
C ARG A 100 -1.62 -0.11 1.60
N VAL A 101 -2.53 -0.48 0.70
CA VAL A 101 -3.84 0.16 0.57
C VAL A 101 -4.91 -0.72 1.20
N ASP A 102 -5.70 -0.15 2.10
CA ASP A 102 -6.92 -0.81 2.57
C ASP A 102 -7.95 -0.85 1.45
N TRP A 103 -8.33 -2.03 1.00
CA TRP A 103 -9.35 -2.21 -0.03
C TRP A 103 -10.70 -1.57 0.32
N LYS A 104 -11.01 -1.38 1.61
CA LYS A 104 -12.27 -0.76 2.04
C LYS A 104 -12.40 0.69 1.60
N ILE A 105 -11.30 1.38 1.32
CA ILE A 105 -11.31 2.78 0.88
C ILE A 105 -11.42 2.94 -0.64
N LEU A 106 -11.40 1.84 -1.39
CA LEU A 106 -11.47 1.88 -2.86
C LEU A 106 -12.93 1.95 -3.33
N PRO A 107 -13.33 2.99 -4.09
CA PRO A 107 -14.68 3.10 -4.62
C PRO A 107 -14.81 2.19 -5.86
N LEU A 108 -14.95 0.88 -5.66
CA LEU A 108 -14.92 -0.10 -6.76
C LEU A 108 -16.01 0.12 -7.84
N ASN A 109 -17.04 0.90 -7.55
CA ASN A 109 -18.07 1.29 -8.53
C ASN A 109 -17.56 2.29 -9.59
N ASP A 110 -16.44 2.97 -9.33
CA ASP A 110 -15.78 3.88 -10.28
C ASP A 110 -14.85 3.13 -11.26
N ALA A 111 -14.72 1.81 -11.10
CA ALA A 111 -13.89 0.97 -11.96
C ALA A 111 -14.69 0.27 -13.05
N ILE A 112 -14.07 0.07 -14.20
CA ILE A 112 -14.54 -0.91 -15.19
C ILE A 112 -14.20 -2.31 -14.67
N LYS A 113 -15.23 -3.07 -14.30
CA LYS A 113 -15.06 -4.43 -13.80
C LYS A 113 -14.97 -5.42 -14.97
N VAL A 114 -13.86 -6.14 -15.04
CA VAL A 114 -13.62 -7.24 -15.98
C VAL A 114 -13.43 -8.54 -15.20
N THR A 115 -14.07 -9.63 -15.63
CA THR A 115 -13.91 -10.95 -15.00
C THR A 115 -13.38 -11.96 -16.01
N TYR A 116 -12.29 -12.62 -15.65
CA TYR A 116 -11.71 -13.75 -16.37
C TYR A 116 -11.94 -15.05 -15.59
N GLY A 117 -12.50 -16.07 -16.26
CA GLY A 117 -12.87 -17.33 -15.61
C GLY A 117 -13.88 -17.12 -14.46
N ASN A 118 -13.69 -17.82 -13.34
CA ASN A 118 -14.59 -17.73 -12.17
C ASN A 118 -14.46 -16.40 -11.39
N GLY A 119 -13.39 -15.65 -11.59
CA GLY A 119 -13.21 -14.33 -10.97
C GLY A 119 -12.97 -14.31 -9.47
N GLU A 120 -12.50 -15.41 -8.87
CA GLU A 120 -12.35 -15.54 -7.41
C GLU A 120 -11.27 -14.62 -6.83
N ARG A 121 -10.15 -14.48 -7.56
CA ARG A 121 -9.05 -13.59 -7.18
C ARG A 121 -9.43 -12.17 -7.58
N LYS A 122 -9.06 -11.17 -6.78
CA LYS A 122 -9.42 -9.76 -7.03
C LYS A 122 -8.18 -8.90 -7.12
N VAL A 123 -8.16 -7.99 -8.08
CA VAL A 123 -7.10 -7.01 -8.26
C VAL A 123 -7.68 -5.68 -8.71
N VAL A 124 -7.08 -4.59 -8.24
CA VAL A 124 -7.40 -3.23 -8.68
C VAL A 124 -6.24 -2.74 -9.53
N VAL A 125 -6.54 -2.13 -10.66
CA VAL A 125 -5.52 -1.66 -11.61
C VAL A 125 -5.85 -0.23 -12.00
N PHE A 126 -4.92 0.69 -11.75
CA PHE A 126 -4.94 2.03 -12.34
C PHE A 126 -4.26 1.94 -13.70
N THR A 127 -5.03 2.21 -14.75
CA THR A 127 -4.69 1.86 -16.13
C THR A 127 -5.08 2.96 -17.10
N ASP A 128 -4.37 3.08 -18.22
CA ASP A 128 -4.59 4.12 -19.22
C ASP A 128 -4.86 3.46 -20.58
N ALA A 129 -5.83 3.98 -21.35
CA ALA A 129 -6.22 3.43 -22.64
C ALA A 129 -5.08 3.51 -23.69
N ARG A 130 -4.16 4.47 -23.60
CA ARG A 130 -3.02 4.60 -24.52
C ARG A 130 -1.75 3.90 -24.06
N CYS A 131 -1.79 3.19 -22.93
CA CYS A 131 -0.63 2.59 -22.31
C CYS A 131 -0.37 1.16 -22.83
N THR A 132 0.70 0.98 -23.60
CA THR A 132 1.07 -0.33 -24.17
C THR A 132 1.36 -1.40 -23.10
N TYR A 133 1.99 -1.01 -21.99
CA TYR A 133 2.21 -1.90 -20.85
C TYR A 133 0.90 -2.29 -20.16
N CYS A 134 -0.12 -1.44 -20.22
CA CYS A 134 -1.43 -1.73 -19.67
C CYS A 134 -2.16 -2.76 -20.54
N SER A 135 -2.03 -2.67 -21.87
CA SER A 135 -2.49 -3.72 -22.79
C SER A 135 -1.77 -5.04 -22.55
N MET A 136 -0.46 -5.00 -22.27
CA MET A 136 0.31 -6.18 -21.90
C MET A 136 -0.18 -6.79 -20.59
N LEU A 137 -0.42 -5.97 -19.56
CA LEU A 137 -0.95 -6.45 -18.28
C LEU A 137 -2.35 -7.07 -18.45
N GLU A 138 -3.24 -6.47 -19.24
CA GLU A 138 -4.59 -7.00 -19.48
C GLU A 138 -4.52 -8.40 -20.12
N ARG A 139 -3.62 -8.60 -21.09
CA ARG A 139 -3.35 -9.94 -21.68
C ARG A 139 -2.81 -10.93 -20.65
N ASN A 140 -1.89 -10.51 -19.78
CA ASN A 140 -1.33 -11.38 -18.75
C ASN A 140 -2.37 -11.74 -17.67
N LEU A 141 -3.27 -10.81 -17.32
CA LEU A 141 -4.41 -11.08 -16.42
C LEU A 141 -5.43 -12.03 -17.05
N GLN A 142 -5.70 -11.87 -18.35
CA GLN A 142 -6.53 -12.82 -19.11
C GLN A 142 -5.91 -14.22 -19.10
N ALA A 143 -4.60 -14.33 -19.38
CA ALA A 143 -3.87 -15.59 -19.37
C ALA A 143 -3.80 -16.22 -17.97
N ALA A 144 -3.66 -15.42 -16.91
CA ALA A 144 -3.71 -15.91 -15.53
C ALA A 144 -5.07 -16.52 -15.18
N GLY A 145 -6.16 -16.04 -15.80
CA GLY A 145 -7.52 -16.52 -15.56
C GLY A 145 -8.00 -16.32 -14.11
N ASN A 146 -9.17 -16.86 -13.76
CA ASN A 146 -9.76 -16.84 -12.41
C ASN A 146 -9.51 -15.52 -11.62
N VAL A 147 -9.76 -14.37 -12.23
CA VAL A 147 -9.47 -13.06 -11.65
C VAL A 147 -10.54 -12.04 -12.06
N THR A 148 -10.99 -11.26 -11.09
CA THR A 148 -11.79 -10.06 -11.29
C THR A 148 -10.87 -8.85 -11.18
N VAL A 149 -10.78 -8.10 -12.27
CA VAL A 149 -9.99 -6.88 -12.41
C VAL A 149 -10.92 -5.67 -12.28
N TYR A 150 -10.60 -4.77 -11.36
CA TYR A 150 -11.25 -3.46 -11.23
C TYR A 150 -10.34 -2.42 -11.88
N ASN A 151 -10.61 -2.10 -13.15
CA ASN A 151 -9.83 -1.15 -13.93
C ASN A 151 -10.28 0.29 -13.65
N PHE A 152 -9.50 1.02 -12.84
CA PHE A 152 -9.63 2.45 -12.65
C PHE A 152 -8.94 3.16 -13.81
N ILE A 153 -9.72 3.73 -14.73
CA ILE A 153 -9.17 4.43 -15.88
C ILE A 153 -8.50 5.73 -15.41
N TYR A 154 -7.18 5.80 -15.53
CA TYR A 154 -6.27 6.82 -15.03
C TYR A 154 -5.56 7.50 -16.22
N SER A 155 -6.26 8.46 -16.83
CA SER A 155 -5.88 9.07 -18.11
C SER A 155 -4.73 10.09 -18.03
N ILE A 156 -3.52 9.61 -17.73
CA ILE A 156 -2.29 10.43 -17.66
C ILE A 156 -1.51 10.50 -18.98
N LEU A 157 -1.86 9.70 -19.99
CA LEU A 157 -1.20 9.63 -21.31
C LEU A 157 -2.03 10.31 -22.41
N ASN A 158 -2.68 11.42 -22.10
CA ASN A 158 -3.56 12.16 -23.02
C ASN A 158 -4.68 11.26 -23.61
N SER A 159 -5.21 10.33 -22.83
CA SER A 159 -6.21 9.35 -23.26
C SER A 159 -7.65 9.72 -22.90
N LYS A 160 -7.90 10.96 -22.43
CA LYS A 160 -9.19 11.34 -21.82
C LYS A 160 -10.39 11.14 -22.76
N GLU A 161 -10.26 11.47 -24.04
CA GLU A 161 -11.35 11.28 -25.03
C GLU A 161 -11.65 9.80 -25.26
N MET A 162 -10.63 8.98 -25.48
CA MET A 162 -10.74 7.54 -25.66
C MET A 162 -11.29 6.86 -24.39
N ALA A 163 -10.82 7.28 -23.22
CA ALA A 163 -11.32 6.82 -21.94
C ALA A 163 -12.80 7.17 -21.76
N ARG A 164 -13.21 8.40 -22.14
CA ARG A 164 -14.61 8.82 -22.16
C ARG A 164 -15.43 7.90 -23.05
N ASP A 165 -14.97 7.62 -24.26
CA ASP A 165 -15.68 6.76 -25.20
C ASP A 165 -15.89 5.33 -24.66
N ILE A 166 -14.91 4.80 -23.92
CA ILE A 166 -15.01 3.50 -23.24
C ILE A 166 -16.00 3.54 -22.07
N VAL A 167 -15.82 4.44 -21.10
CA VAL A 167 -16.66 4.49 -19.87
C VAL A 167 -18.12 4.79 -20.17
N CYS A 168 -18.37 5.53 -21.26
CA CYS A 168 -19.70 5.92 -21.72
C CYS A 168 -20.32 4.93 -22.72
N SER A 169 -19.61 3.88 -23.11
CA SER A 169 -20.13 2.90 -24.03
C SER A 169 -21.29 2.11 -23.39
N LYS A 170 -22.11 1.46 -24.23
CA LYS A 170 -23.21 0.61 -23.76
C LYS A 170 -22.72 -0.53 -22.84
N ASN A 171 -21.49 -0.98 -23.04
CA ASN A 171 -20.85 -2.00 -22.22
C ASN A 171 -19.36 -1.65 -22.03
N PRO A 172 -19.02 -0.88 -20.97
CA PRO A 172 -17.66 -0.42 -20.73
C PRO A 172 -16.65 -1.55 -20.58
N ALA A 173 -17.04 -2.69 -20.00
CA ALA A 173 -16.16 -3.84 -19.85
C ALA A 173 -15.76 -4.42 -21.22
N SER A 174 -16.74 -4.66 -22.10
CA SER A 174 -16.45 -5.17 -23.45
C SER A 174 -15.71 -4.15 -24.31
N ALA A 175 -16.02 -2.85 -24.21
CA ALA A 175 -15.31 -1.81 -24.93
C ALA A 175 -13.85 -1.70 -24.47
N TRP A 176 -13.61 -1.77 -23.16
CA TRP A 176 -12.26 -1.77 -22.59
C TRP A 176 -11.45 -2.97 -23.07
N GLN A 177 -12.02 -4.19 -22.99
CA GLN A 177 -11.32 -5.40 -23.41
C GLN A 177 -11.01 -5.39 -24.91
N ALA A 178 -11.97 -5.05 -25.77
CA ALA A 178 -11.75 -4.98 -27.22
C ALA A 178 -10.65 -3.97 -27.58
N HIS A 179 -10.58 -2.86 -26.84
CA HIS A 179 -9.52 -1.88 -27.03
C HIS A 179 -8.16 -2.39 -26.55
N MET A 180 -8.07 -2.88 -25.32
CA MET A 180 -6.80 -3.23 -24.70
C MET A 180 -6.19 -4.55 -25.20
N LEU A 181 -7.03 -5.51 -25.60
CA LEU A 181 -6.57 -6.82 -26.07
C LEU A 181 -6.40 -6.82 -27.58
N ASP A 182 -7.36 -6.26 -28.31
CA ASP A 182 -7.45 -6.40 -29.77
C ASP A 182 -7.04 -5.12 -30.52
N GLY A 183 -6.87 -3.99 -29.82
CA GLY A 183 -6.56 -2.69 -30.43
C GLY A 183 -7.75 -2.03 -31.12
N THR A 184 -8.97 -2.43 -30.78
CA THR A 184 -10.18 -1.85 -31.38
C THR A 184 -10.37 -0.41 -30.92
N GLU A 185 -10.61 0.52 -31.84
CA GLU A 185 -10.91 1.91 -31.50
C GLU A 185 -12.31 2.01 -30.84
N PRO A 186 -12.45 2.64 -29.66
CA PRO A 186 -13.74 2.82 -29.02
C PRO A 186 -14.71 3.64 -29.87
N ALA A 187 -15.99 3.27 -29.88
CA ALA A 187 -17.01 4.06 -30.54
C ALA A 187 -17.23 5.38 -29.78
N LYS A 188 -17.35 6.49 -30.53
CA LYS A 188 -17.57 7.81 -29.95
C LYS A 188 -18.79 7.83 -29.03
N ALA A 189 -18.59 8.30 -27.80
CA ALA A 189 -19.66 8.43 -26.85
C ALA A 189 -20.58 9.61 -27.16
N ALA A 190 -21.87 9.44 -26.87
CA ALA A 190 -22.89 10.46 -27.04
C ALA A 190 -22.54 11.75 -26.29
N ASP A 191 -22.89 12.90 -26.86
CA ASP A 191 -22.49 14.23 -26.34
C ASP A 191 -22.85 14.46 -24.87
N LYS A 192 -23.96 13.87 -24.40
CA LYS A 192 -24.48 14.04 -23.03
C LYS A 192 -23.91 13.05 -22.00
N CYS A 193 -22.87 12.29 -22.33
CA CYS A 193 -22.32 11.35 -21.36
C CYS A 193 -21.62 12.05 -20.18
N ASP A 194 -21.91 11.58 -18.96
CA ASP A 194 -21.13 11.91 -17.76
C ASP A 194 -19.88 11.02 -17.66
N ALA A 195 -18.70 11.65 -17.83
CA ALA A 195 -17.40 11.01 -17.67
C ALA A 195 -16.66 11.47 -16.41
N SER A 196 -17.35 12.04 -15.42
CA SER A 196 -16.78 12.53 -14.15
C SER A 196 -16.03 11.46 -13.36
N VAL A 197 -16.30 10.18 -13.63
CA VAL A 197 -15.55 9.05 -13.06
C VAL A 197 -14.06 9.11 -13.39
N LEU A 198 -13.69 9.65 -14.55
CA LEU A 198 -12.28 9.79 -14.95
C LEU A 198 -11.55 10.78 -14.04
N ASP A 199 -12.20 11.87 -13.64
CA ASP A 199 -11.61 12.87 -12.75
C ASP A 199 -11.52 12.32 -11.31
N ARG A 200 -12.50 11.52 -10.86
CA ARG A 200 -12.44 10.82 -9.57
C ARG A 200 -11.30 9.80 -9.53
N ASN A 201 -11.13 9.04 -10.61
CA ASN A 201 -10.04 8.06 -10.74
C ASN A 201 -8.67 8.74 -10.77
N LEU A 202 -8.55 9.89 -11.46
CA LEU A 202 -7.36 10.73 -11.46
C LEU A 202 -6.99 11.17 -10.03
N ALA A 203 -7.93 11.80 -9.32
CA ALA A 203 -7.71 12.26 -7.95
C ALA A 203 -7.34 11.12 -6.98
N LEU A 204 -7.94 9.93 -7.16
CA LEU A 204 -7.61 8.76 -6.35
C LEU A 204 -6.19 8.23 -6.63
N GLY A 205 -5.79 8.17 -7.90
CA GLY A 205 -4.43 7.76 -8.28
C GLY A 205 -3.35 8.72 -7.77
N GLU A 206 -3.61 10.03 -7.86
CA GLU A 206 -2.75 11.08 -7.29
C GLU A 206 -2.62 10.95 -5.77
N LYS A 207 -3.72 10.68 -5.07
CA LYS A 207 -3.72 10.43 -3.62
C LYS A 207 -2.85 9.23 -3.23
N PHE A 208 -2.80 8.20 -4.07
CA PHE A 208 -1.90 7.05 -3.87
C PHE A 208 -0.47 7.29 -4.39
N GLY A 209 -0.20 8.46 -4.98
CA GLY A 209 1.11 8.82 -5.50
C GLY A 209 1.50 8.03 -6.75
N PHE A 210 0.53 7.59 -7.56
CA PHE A 210 0.80 6.86 -8.79
C PHE A 210 1.24 7.81 -9.90
N THR A 211 2.50 7.66 -10.32
CA THR A 211 3.11 8.46 -11.39
C THR A 211 3.23 7.69 -12.71
N SER A 212 2.75 6.44 -12.76
CA SER A 212 2.81 5.59 -13.94
C SER A 212 1.66 4.59 -13.99
N THR A 213 1.32 4.16 -15.20
CA THR A 213 0.40 3.06 -15.46
C THR A 213 1.13 1.88 -16.14
N PRO A 214 0.74 0.63 -15.87
CA PRO A 214 -0.28 0.25 -14.89
C PRO A 214 0.27 0.32 -13.45
N SER A 215 -0.59 0.67 -12.49
CA SER A 215 -0.31 0.52 -11.06
C SER A 215 -1.33 -0.46 -10.46
N ILE A 216 -0.83 -1.55 -9.89
CA ILE A 216 -1.60 -2.72 -9.45
C ILE A 216 -1.71 -2.72 -7.93
N ILE A 217 -2.92 -2.87 -7.40
CA ILE A 217 -3.19 -3.09 -5.98
C ILE A 217 -3.76 -4.50 -5.81
N PHE A 218 -3.01 -5.38 -5.13
CA PHE A 218 -3.43 -6.75 -4.85
C PHE A 218 -4.36 -6.83 -3.65
N ALA A 219 -5.07 -7.94 -3.48
CA ALA A 219 -6.04 -8.15 -2.39
C ALA A 219 -5.45 -7.99 -0.98
N ASP A 220 -4.14 -8.20 -0.83
CA ASP A 220 -3.40 -7.98 0.43
C ASP A 220 -2.99 -6.51 0.67
N GLY A 221 -3.39 -5.61 -0.23
CA GLY A 221 -3.09 -4.19 -0.22
C GLY A 221 -1.71 -3.83 -0.78
N THR A 222 -0.87 -4.80 -1.17
CA THR A 222 0.41 -4.47 -1.80
C THR A 222 0.21 -3.77 -3.13
N ILE A 223 1.13 -2.83 -3.41
CA ILE A 223 1.18 -2.10 -4.67
C ILE A 223 2.37 -2.59 -5.48
N VAL A 224 2.15 -2.78 -6.78
CA VAL A 224 3.21 -2.97 -7.77
C VAL A 224 2.99 -1.97 -8.90
N GLN A 225 4.03 -1.24 -9.28
CA GLN A 225 4.01 -0.38 -10.46
C GLN A 225 4.65 -1.10 -11.64
N GLY A 226 4.03 -0.98 -12.81
CA GLY A 226 4.42 -1.69 -14.02
C GLY A 226 3.63 -2.98 -14.24
N ALA A 227 3.74 -3.49 -15.46
CA ALA A 227 3.08 -4.72 -15.86
C ALA A 227 3.88 -5.93 -15.39
N LEU A 228 3.17 -6.93 -14.86
CA LEU A 228 3.77 -8.18 -14.39
C LEU A 228 3.55 -9.32 -15.39
N PRO A 229 4.52 -10.22 -15.57
CA PRO A 229 4.32 -11.51 -16.22
C PRO A 229 3.23 -12.35 -15.54
N THR A 230 2.65 -13.29 -16.28
CA THR A 230 1.58 -14.17 -15.80
C THR A 230 1.99 -14.98 -14.57
N GLU A 231 3.23 -15.45 -14.52
CA GLU A 231 3.79 -16.22 -13.41
C GLU A 231 3.81 -15.39 -12.11
N ASP A 232 4.33 -14.17 -12.19
CA ASP A 232 4.40 -13.25 -11.05
C ASP A 232 3.00 -12.82 -10.60
N LEU A 233 2.08 -12.60 -11.55
CA LEU A 233 0.67 -12.34 -11.23
C LEU A 233 0.06 -13.50 -10.46
N ASN A 234 0.29 -14.75 -10.87
CA ASN A 234 -0.25 -15.91 -10.16
C ASN A 234 0.29 -16.01 -8.72
N VAL A 235 1.57 -15.68 -8.49
CA VAL A 235 2.13 -15.60 -7.14
C VAL A 235 1.44 -14.50 -6.33
N LYS A 236 1.33 -13.29 -6.87
CA LYS A 236 0.75 -12.14 -6.14
C LYS A 236 -0.76 -12.27 -5.90
N LEU A 237 -1.51 -12.79 -6.87
CA LEU A 237 -2.95 -12.98 -6.78
C LEU A 237 -3.34 -14.11 -5.80
N SER A 238 -2.41 -15.00 -5.47
CA SER A 238 -2.63 -16.06 -4.48
C SER A 238 -2.43 -15.58 -3.03
N ALA A 239 -1.84 -14.39 -2.83
CA ALA A 239 -1.69 -13.80 -1.50
C ALA A 239 -3.07 -13.47 -0.92
N LYS A 240 -3.35 -14.01 0.27
CA LYS A 240 -4.63 -13.79 0.96
C LYS A 240 -4.66 -12.38 1.55
N ARG A 241 -5.87 -11.81 1.58
CA ARG A 241 -6.14 -10.55 2.29
C ARG A 241 -5.81 -10.72 3.78
N PRO A 242 -5.04 -9.80 4.40
CA PRO A 242 -4.78 -9.81 5.83
C PRO A 242 -6.06 -9.55 6.65
#